data_AF-A0A382TAJ1-F1
#
_entry.id   AF-A0A382TAJ1-F1
#
_cell.length_a   1.000
_cell.length_b   1.000
_cell.length_c   1.000
_cell.angle_alpha   90.00
_cell.angle_beta   90.00
_cell.angle_gamma   90.00
#
_symmetry.space_group_name_H-M   'P 1'
#
loop_
_entity.id
_entity.type
_entity.pdbx_description
1 polymer ?
#
loop_
_entity_poly.entity_id
_entity_poly.type
_entity_poly.pdbx_seq_one_letter_code
_entity_poly.pdbx_strand_id
1 'polypeptide(L)'
;MLQNTYTNKACTPMTLDRMGSRYPSRLSFSRSMLRTMIKENWSLTRSVFDLDKDGYGTAIYEIKTVKEIYSLVCFSQYLADEERSDRVIAEKWDTAYALHIGQLNNKELNRLKENIPLQEAGRNSPKELVLSRANKSVRLFKKVVDCLSRGLQPNIKDINDVGYLLRTTAVYGSGKFGLSDFIRTKSATLFDQPFRAEMLAVYVIREFSVDLVEHVAHHVNPSKAVKLQKNIKQHLGIGNSTG
;
A
#
# COMPACT_ATOMS: atom_id res chain seq x y z
N MET A 1 -8.89 19.84 19.97
CA MET A 1 -7.73 20.16 20.82
C MET A 1 -6.55 20.46 19.92
N LEU A 2 -6.11 21.72 19.93
CA LEU A 2 -4.97 22.18 19.15
C LEU A 2 -3.72 21.43 19.60
N GLN A 3 -3.08 20.69 18.69
CA GLN A 3 -1.77 20.09 18.95
C GLN A 3 -0.78 21.22 19.20
N ASN A 4 -0.19 21.26 20.40
CA ASN A 4 0.94 22.12 20.71
C ASN A 4 2.03 21.90 19.67
N THR A 5 2.24 22.89 18.81
CA THR A 5 3.41 23.01 17.96
C THR A 5 4.61 23.28 18.85
N TYR A 6 5.33 22.22 19.22
CA TYR A 6 6.64 22.36 19.83
C TYR A 6 7.57 23.07 18.83
N THR A 7 7.76 24.37 19.02
CA THR A 7 8.85 25.12 18.41
C THR A 7 10.15 24.59 18.99
N ASN A 8 10.86 23.76 18.22
CA ASN A 8 12.19 23.29 18.60
C ASN A 8 13.13 24.50 18.69
N LYS A 9 13.41 24.98 19.92
CA LYS A 9 14.50 25.92 20.19
C LYS A 9 15.82 25.32 19.74
N ALA A 10 16.64 26.12 19.07
CA ALA A 10 17.86 25.74 18.35
C ALA A 10 18.97 25.05 19.19
N CYS A 11 18.88 25.05 20.53
CA CYS A 11 19.92 24.53 21.42
C CYS A 11 19.56 23.25 22.20
N THR A 12 18.51 22.51 21.83
CA THR A 12 18.26 21.23 22.52
C THR A 12 19.02 20.07 21.85
N PRO A 13 19.75 19.24 22.61
CA PRO A 13 20.57 18.16 22.04
C PRO A 13 19.73 17.17 21.22
N MET A 14 20.33 16.64 20.14
CA MET A 14 19.75 15.56 19.33
C MET A 14 19.78 14.26 20.12
N THR A 15 18.64 13.84 20.66
CA THR A 15 18.48 12.51 21.29
C THR A 15 18.06 11.47 20.25
N LEU A 16 18.31 10.18 20.51
CA LEU A 16 17.88 9.07 19.63
C LEU A 16 16.37 9.11 19.37
N ASP A 17 15.57 9.35 20.42
CA ASP A 17 14.12 9.53 20.29
C ASP A 17 13.75 10.65 19.32
N ARG A 18 14.50 11.76 19.30
CA ARG A 18 14.24 12.92 18.41
C ARG A 18 14.72 12.71 16.98
N MET A 19 15.79 11.94 16.79
CA MET A 19 16.28 11.57 15.45
C MET A 19 15.35 10.55 14.80
N GLY A 20 14.88 9.56 15.57
CA GLY A 20 13.88 8.58 15.12
C GLY A 20 12.50 9.21 14.91
N SER A 21 12.20 10.33 15.57
CA SER A 21 10.95 11.07 15.43
C SER A 21 11.01 12.25 14.45
N ARG A 22 12.01 12.34 13.55
CA ARG A 22 12.08 13.48 12.64
C ARG A 22 10.85 13.48 11.73
N TYR A 23 9.89 14.35 12.06
CA TYR A 23 8.61 14.42 11.37
C TYR A 23 8.81 14.71 9.89
N PRO A 24 7.96 14.15 9.01
CA PRO A 24 8.07 14.36 7.57
C PRO A 24 8.07 15.86 7.25
N SER A 25 9.16 16.37 6.66
CA SER A 25 9.26 17.78 6.31
C SER A 25 8.52 18.08 5.00
N ARG A 26 8.58 19.34 4.52
CA ARG A 26 8.05 19.68 3.17
C ARG A 26 8.71 18.86 2.06
N LEU A 27 9.92 18.35 2.29
CA LEU A 27 10.70 17.50 1.37
C LEU A 27 10.25 16.03 1.38
N SER A 28 9.32 15.63 2.25
CA SER A 28 8.75 14.29 2.24
C SER A 28 8.04 14.01 0.91
N PHE A 29 8.51 12.98 0.19
CA PHE A 29 7.91 12.54 -1.07
C PHE A 29 6.43 12.22 -0.89
N SER A 30 6.06 11.45 0.13
CA SER A 30 4.66 11.10 0.42
C SER A 30 3.79 12.33 0.71
N ARG A 31 4.21 13.24 1.61
CA ARG A 31 3.41 14.45 1.91
C ARG A 31 3.26 15.36 0.69
N SER A 32 4.32 15.52 -0.08
CA SER A 32 4.23 16.36 -1.27
C SER A 32 3.34 15.74 -2.34
N MET A 33 3.27 14.41 -2.44
CA MET A 33 2.40 13.72 -3.39
C MET A 33 0.94 13.86 -2.95
N LEU A 34 0.64 13.62 -1.68
CA LEU A 34 -0.73 13.79 -1.14
C LEU A 34 -1.25 15.22 -1.34
N ARG A 35 -0.39 16.23 -1.16
CA ARG A 35 -0.78 17.62 -1.48
C ARG A 35 -1.11 17.81 -2.95
N THR A 36 -0.36 17.20 -3.87
CA THR A 36 -0.67 17.23 -5.30
C THR A 36 -2.01 16.55 -5.58
N MET A 37 -2.23 15.35 -5.05
CA MET A 37 -3.50 14.62 -5.21
C MET A 37 -4.71 15.47 -4.77
N ILE A 38 -4.60 16.15 -3.62
CA ILE A 38 -5.65 17.03 -3.12
C ILE A 38 -5.80 18.27 -4.00
N LYS A 39 -4.70 18.96 -4.33
CA LYS A 39 -4.72 20.19 -5.15
C LYS A 39 -5.33 19.95 -6.53
N GLU A 40 -5.05 18.80 -7.13
CA GLU A 40 -5.49 18.44 -8.47
C GLU A 40 -6.77 17.58 -8.46
N ASN A 41 -7.40 17.38 -7.31
CA ASN A 41 -8.63 16.61 -7.13
C ASN A 41 -8.59 15.22 -7.77
N TRP A 42 -7.48 14.49 -7.57
CA TRP A 42 -7.41 13.11 -8.05
C TRP A 42 -8.45 12.24 -7.34
N SER A 43 -9.08 11.34 -8.08
CA SER A 43 -10.04 10.38 -7.51
C SER A 43 -9.46 8.98 -7.49
N LEU A 44 -9.63 8.29 -6.35
CA LEU A 44 -9.29 6.89 -6.18
C LEU A 44 -10.59 6.09 -6.13
N THR A 45 -10.79 5.20 -7.09
CA THR A 45 -11.94 4.30 -7.15
C THR A 45 -11.47 2.85 -7.12
N ARG A 46 -12.27 1.99 -6.52
CA ARG A 46 -12.04 0.55 -6.51
C ARG A 46 -12.89 -0.06 -7.63
N SER A 47 -12.30 -0.24 -8.81
CA SER A 47 -13.03 -0.68 -10.01
C SER A 47 -13.29 -2.18 -10.03
N VAL A 48 -12.39 -2.98 -9.44
CA VAL A 48 -12.59 -4.42 -9.25
C VAL A 48 -12.27 -4.79 -7.80
N PHE A 49 -13.10 -5.64 -7.19
CA PHE A 49 -12.87 -6.21 -5.87
C PHE A 49 -13.42 -7.63 -5.82
N ASP A 50 -12.77 -8.52 -6.55
CA ASP A 50 -13.11 -9.92 -6.70
C ASP A 50 -12.23 -10.75 -5.77
N LEU A 51 -12.56 -10.71 -4.49
CA LEU A 51 -11.92 -11.50 -3.44
C LEU A 51 -12.92 -12.51 -2.88
N ASP A 52 -12.46 -13.74 -2.66
CA ASP A 52 -13.21 -14.75 -1.93
C ASP A 52 -13.38 -14.36 -0.45
N LYS A 53 -14.10 -15.20 0.29
CA LYS A 53 -14.38 -14.99 1.73
C LYS A 53 -13.13 -14.88 2.60
N ASP A 54 -12.01 -15.47 2.17
CA ASP A 54 -10.75 -15.50 2.90
C ASP A 54 -9.80 -14.37 2.44
N GLY A 55 -10.25 -13.56 1.47
CA GLY A 55 -9.55 -12.39 0.97
C GLY A 55 -8.57 -12.70 -0.17
N TYR A 56 -8.72 -13.83 -0.85
CA TYR A 56 -7.88 -14.22 -2.00
C TYR A 56 -8.57 -13.90 -3.32
N GLY A 57 -7.80 -13.45 -4.30
CA GLY A 57 -8.33 -13.05 -5.61
C GLY A 57 -7.67 -11.79 -6.14
N THR A 58 -8.45 -10.97 -6.85
CA THR A 58 -7.96 -9.79 -7.56
C THR A 58 -8.74 -8.54 -7.17
N ALA A 59 -8.03 -7.47 -6.86
CA ALA A 59 -8.61 -6.13 -6.74
C ALA A 59 -7.89 -5.16 -7.67
N ILE A 60 -8.62 -4.16 -8.18
CA ILE A 60 -8.07 -3.10 -9.03
C ILE A 60 -8.55 -1.76 -8.48
N TYR A 61 -7.60 -0.87 -8.27
CA TYR A 61 -7.84 0.52 -7.91
C TYR A 61 -7.45 1.42 -9.07
N GLU A 62 -8.37 2.28 -9.49
CA GLU A 62 -8.14 3.29 -10.52
C GLU A 62 -7.91 4.66 -9.88
N ILE A 63 -6.80 5.28 -10.27
CA ILE A 63 -6.41 6.62 -9.88
C ILE A 63 -6.63 7.51 -11.09
N LYS A 64 -7.72 8.28 -11.07
CA LYS A 64 -7.99 9.25 -12.12
C LYS A 64 -7.32 10.57 -11.78
N THR A 65 -6.48 11.04 -12.68
CA THR A 65 -5.77 12.30 -12.59
C THR A 65 -6.27 13.25 -13.68
N VAL A 66 -5.73 14.47 -13.75
CA VAL A 66 -6.09 15.43 -14.80
C VAL A 66 -5.65 14.96 -16.19
N LYS A 67 -4.54 14.22 -16.27
CA LYS A 67 -3.94 13.80 -17.55
C LYS A 67 -4.31 12.38 -17.95
N GLU A 68 -4.37 11.48 -16.99
CA GLU A 68 -4.39 10.04 -17.27
C GLU A 68 -5.02 9.24 -16.11
N ILE A 69 -5.35 7.98 -16.39
CA ILE A 69 -5.75 7.00 -15.37
C ILE A 69 -4.56 6.10 -15.09
N TYR A 70 -4.30 5.81 -13.82
CA TYR A 70 -3.39 4.75 -13.41
C TYR A 70 -4.18 3.64 -12.73
N SER A 71 -3.79 2.38 -12.93
CA SER A 71 -4.42 1.23 -12.29
C SER A 71 -3.42 0.52 -11.38
N LEU A 72 -3.70 0.46 -10.08
CA LEU A 72 -3.02 -0.47 -9.19
C LEU A 72 -3.78 -1.79 -9.19
N VAL A 73 -3.17 -2.84 -9.74
CA VAL A 73 -3.68 -4.21 -9.59
C VAL A 73 -3.10 -4.84 -8.32
N CYS A 74 -3.95 -5.54 -7.58
CA CYS A 74 -3.62 -6.26 -6.35
C CYS A 74 -4.01 -7.72 -6.54
N PHE A 75 -3.03 -8.61 -6.52
CA PHE A 75 -3.25 -10.06 -6.44
C PHE A 75 -3.06 -10.51 -5.00
N SER A 76 -4.05 -11.20 -4.44
CA SER A 76 -4.01 -11.75 -3.09
C SER A 76 -4.15 -13.27 -3.17
N GLN A 77 -3.29 -13.99 -2.48
CA GLN A 77 -3.26 -15.45 -2.51
C GLN A 77 -3.10 -16.05 -1.11
N TYR A 78 -3.46 -17.33 -1.01
CA TYR A 78 -3.17 -18.09 0.18
C TYR A 78 -1.65 -18.25 0.35
N LEU A 79 -1.21 -18.12 1.59
CA LEU A 79 0.15 -18.42 2.02
C LEU A 79 0.06 -19.05 3.41
N ALA A 80 0.74 -20.17 3.64
CA ALA A 80 0.74 -20.81 4.94
C ALA A 80 1.49 -19.94 5.97
N ASP A 81 1.09 -20.00 7.24
CA ASP A 81 1.65 -19.18 8.31
C ASP A 81 3.17 -19.39 8.46
N GLU A 82 3.63 -20.63 8.27
CA GLU A 82 5.03 -21.04 8.38
C GLU A 82 5.89 -20.50 7.22
N GLU A 83 5.26 -20.17 6.09
CA GLU A 83 5.92 -19.62 4.91
C GLU A 83 5.95 -18.09 4.92
N ARG A 84 5.22 -17.44 5.84
CA ARG A 84 5.23 -15.98 5.97
C ARG A 84 6.52 -15.51 6.61
N SER A 85 7.25 -14.67 5.87
CA SER A 85 8.42 -13.99 6.39
C SER A 85 8.35 -12.50 6.10
N ASP A 86 8.63 -11.69 7.12
CA ASP A 86 8.81 -10.24 6.96
C ASP A 86 10.16 -9.89 6.32
N ARG A 87 11.00 -10.88 5.99
CA ARG A 87 12.34 -10.67 5.43
C ARG A 87 12.29 -10.45 3.92
N VAL A 88 13.28 -9.69 3.43
CA VAL A 88 13.46 -9.35 2.01
C VAL A 88 13.69 -10.59 1.15
N ILE A 89 14.30 -11.62 1.74
CA ILE A 89 14.64 -12.91 1.11
C ILE A 89 13.46 -13.89 1.05
N ALA A 90 12.24 -13.46 1.41
CA ALA A 90 11.06 -14.31 1.31
C ALA A 90 10.80 -14.69 -0.15
N GLU A 91 10.64 -15.99 -0.42
CA GLU A 91 10.33 -16.52 -1.75
C GLU A 91 8.83 -16.52 -2.07
N LYS A 92 7.99 -16.34 -1.05
CA LYS A 92 6.52 -16.33 -1.16
C LYS A 92 5.93 -15.12 -0.44
N TRP A 93 4.78 -14.68 -0.93
CA TRP A 93 4.08 -13.52 -0.40
C TRP A 93 2.55 -13.69 -0.43
N ASP A 94 1.87 -13.06 0.52
CA ASP A 94 0.40 -13.02 0.53
C ASP A 94 -0.14 -12.22 -0.66
N THR A 95 0.57 -11.17 -1.07
CA THR A 95 0.07 -10.19 -2.04
C THR A 95 1.15 -9.65 -2.97
N ALA A 96 0.78 -9.38 -4.22
CA ALA A 96 1.63 -8.81 -5.25
C ALA A 96 0.91 -7.71 -6.02
N TYR A 97 1.66 -6.69 -6.46
CA TYR A 97 1.10 -5.46 -7.00
C TYR A 97 1.82 -4.94 -8.22
N ALA A 98 1.08 -4.30 -9.13
CA ALA A 98 1.65 -3.46 -10.16
C ALA A 98 0.89 -2.14 -10.30
N LEU A 99 1.60 -1.02 -10.36
CA LEU A 99 1.04 0.27 -10.78
C LEU A 99 1.21 0.41 -12.29
N HIS A 100 0.10 0.41 -13.03
CA HIS A 100 0.04 0.41 -14.48
C HIS A 100 -0.45 1.75 -15.03
N ILE A 101 0.10 2.16 -16.19
CA ILE A 101 -0.36 3.32 -16.96
C ILE A 101 -1.61 2.95 -17.77
N GLY A 102 -2.73 3.60 -17.47
CA GLY A 102 -4.02 3.37 -18.12
C GLY A 102 -4.86 2.28 -17.44
N GLN A 103 -6.13 2.22 -17.87
CA GLN A 103 -7.06 1.16 -17.47
C GLN A 103 -6.63 -0.19 -18.03
N LEU A 104 -6.85 -1.24 -17.25
CA LEU A 104 -6.50 -2.61 -17.63
C LEU A 104 -7.62 -3.24 -18.45
N ASN A 105 -7.28 -3.75 -19.63
CA ASN A 105 -8.15 -4.69 -20.34
C ASN A 105 -7.89 -6.15 -19.90
N ASN A 106 -8.76 -7.08 -20.29
CA ASN A 106 -8.66 -8.49 -19.90
C ASN A 106 -7.32 -9.14 -20.33
N LYS A 107 -6.78 -8.78 -21.48
CA LYS A 107 -5.49 -9.32 -21.96
C LYS A 107 -4.33 -8.84 -21.08
N GLU A 108 -4.33 -7.56 -20.71
CA GLU A 108 -3.35 -6.99 -19.80
C GLU A 108 -3.48 -7.60 -18.41
N LEU A 109 -4.70 -7.72 -17.89
CA LEU A 109 -4.94 -8.31 -16.58
C LEU A 109 -4.46 -9.77 -16.49
N ASN A 110 -4.74 -10.59 -17.50
CA ASN A 110 -4.28 -11.98 -17.55
C ASN A 110 -2.74 -12.06 -17.56
N ARG A 111 -2.08 -11.24 -18.38
CA ARG A 111 -0.60 -11.17 -18.38
C ARG A 111 -0.05 -10.78 -17.01
N LEU A 112 -0.65 -9.76 -16.38
CA LEU A 112 -0.20 -9.30 -15.06
C LEU A 112 -0.42 -10.40 -14.01
N LYS A 113 -1.53 -11.13 -14.06
CA LYS A 113 -1.81 -12.24 -13.15
C LYS A 113 -0.75 -13.34 -13.21
N GLU A 114 -0.23 -13.63 -14.40
CA GLU A 114 0.83 -14.62 -14.60
C GLU A 114 2.22 -14.13 -14.19
N ASN A 115 2.49 -12.82 -14.30
CA ASN A 115 3.86 -12.29 -14.17
C ASN A 115 4.14 -11.57 -12.84
N ILE A 116 3.18 -10.82 -12.32
CA ILE A 116 3.37 -9.99 -11.12
C ILE A 116 3.64 -10.85 -9.87
N PRO A 117 2.96 -11.99 -9.65
CA PRO A 117 3.30 -12.91 -8.57
C PRO A 117 4.62 -13.68 -8.75
N LEU A 118 5.34 -13.54 -9.88
CA LEU A 118 6.67 -14.15 -10.07
C LEU A 118 7.81 -13.18 -9.73
N GLN A 119 7.50 -11.89 -9.59
CA GLN A 119 8.44 -10.81 -9.24
C GLN A 119 9.69 -10.80 -10.13
N GLU A 120 10.85 -11.14 -9.58
CA GLU A 120 12.13 -11.18 -10.29
C GLU A 120 12.13 -12.14 -11.49
N ALA A 121 11.36 -13.25 -11.40
CA ALA A 121 11.25 -14.22 -12.47
C ALA A 121 10.20 -13.85 -13.53
N GLY A 122 9.33 -12.88 -13.23
CA GLY A 122 8.28 -12.40 -14.13
C GLY A 122 8.80 -11.52 -15.27
N ARG A 123 7.91 -11.19 -16.22
CA ARG A 123 8.19 -10.23 -17.29
C ARG A 123 7.19 -9.08 -17.26
N ASN A 124 7.73 -7.87 -17.16
CA ASN A 124 6.96 -6.63 -17.18
C ASN A 124 7.15 -5.89 -18.51
N SER A 125 6.47 -4.77 -18.63
CA SER A 125 6.47 -3.87 -19.76
C SER A 125 6.68 -2.44 -19.30
N PRO A 126 7.02 -1.52 -20.22
CA PRO A 126 7.13 -0.10 -19.89
C PRO A 126 5.82 0.55 -19.39
N LYS A 127 4.67 -0.12 -19.48
CA LYS A 127 3.42 0.38 -18.89
C LYS A 127 3.33 0.16 -17.38
N GLU A 128 4.11 -0.77 -16.82
CA GLU A 128 4.19 -0.94 -15.37
C GLU A 128 5.25 0.01 -14.79
N LEU A 129 4.82 0.92 -13.91
CA LEU A 129 5.67 1.91 -13.23
C LEU A 129 6.32 1.34 -11.97
N VAL A 130 5.54 0.55 -11.22
CA VAL A 130 5.95 0.02 -9.92
C VAL A 130 5.54 -1.44 -9.82
N LEU A 131 6.44 -2.27 -9.30
CA LEU A 131 6.17 -3.65 -8.88
C LEU A 131 6.40 -3.76 -7.38
N SER A 132 5.49 -4.40 -6.65
CA SER A 132 5.62 -4.56 -5.21
C SER A 132 5.06 -5.91 -4.77
N ARG A 133 5.42 -6.31 -3.55
CA ARG A 133 4.89 -7.49 -2.86
C ARG A 133 4.82 -7.25 -1.36
N ALA A 134 3.83 -7.83 -0.70
CA ALA A 134 3.65 -7.67 0.74
C ALA A 134 3.10 -8.91 1.43
N ASN A 135 3.36 -8.98 2.74
CA ASN A 135 2.85 -9.99 3.64
C ASN A 135 1.89 -9.41 4.68
N LYS A 136 0.91 -10.21 5.09
CA LYS A 136 0.01 -9.87 6.18
C LYS A 136 0.80 -9.79 7.48
N SER A 137 0.52 -8.74 8.27
CA SER A 137 1.11 -8.60 9.58
C SER A 137 0.66 -9.74 10.50
N VAL A 138 1.58 -10.64 10.83
CA VAL A 138 1.33 -11.74 11.78
C VAL A 138 0.95 -11.23 13.18
N ARG A 139 1.32 -9.98 13.51
CA ARG A 139 1.05 -9.35 14.81
C ARG A 139 -0.31 -8.66 14.88
N LEU A 140 -0.83 -8.17 13.75
CA LEU A 140 -1.97 -7.24 13.77
C LEU A 140 -3.15 -7.70 12.91
N PHE A 141 -2.92 -8.32 11.75
CA PHE A 141 -3.98 -8.56 10.77
C PHE A 141 -5.13 -9.39 11.35
N LYS A 142 -4.84 -10.58 11.89
CA LYS A 142 -5.84 -11.47 12.51
C LYS A 142 -6.56 -10.81 13.69
N LYS A 143 -5.84 -10.10 14.54
CA LYS A 143 -6.41 -9.38 15.69
C LYS A 143 -7.44 -8.33 15.26
N VAL A 144 -7.16 -7.62 14.16
CA VAL A 144 -8.09 -6.64 13.61
C VAL A 144 -9.31 -7.33 13.00
N VAL A 145 -9.14 -8.43 12.25
CA VAL A 145 -10.26 -9.24 11.74
C VAL A 145 -11.18 -9.68 12.89
N ASP A 146 -10.62 -10.20 13.98
CA ASP A 146 -11.36 -10.69 15.15
C ASP A 146 -12.11 -9.57 15.89
N CYS A 147 -11.53 -8.37 15.98
CA CYS A 147 -12.21 -7.21 16.56
C CYS A 147 -13.40 -6.79 15.69
N LEU A 148 -13.14 -6.55 14.41
CA LEU A 148 -14.13 -6.00 13.49
C LEU A 148 -15.31 -6.96 13.29
N SER A 149 -15.06 -8.27 13.15
CA SER A 149 -16.11 -9.28 12.98
C SER A 149 -17.05 -9.40 14.19
N ARG A 150 -16.58 -9.01 15.38
CA ARG A 150 -17.41 -8.95 16.61
C ARG A 150 -18.14 -7.62 16.81
N GLY A 151 -18.01 -6.69 15.86
CA GLY A 151 -18.57 -5.35 15.98
C GLY A 151 -17.74 -4.39 16.85
N LEU A 152 -16.47 -4.74 17.12
CA LEU A 152 -15.58 -3.99 17.99
C LEU A 152 -14.46 -3.32 17.20
N GLN A 153 -13.89 -2.25 17.75
CA GLN A 153 -12.68 -1.63 17.20
C GLN A 153 -11.43 -2.20 17.88
N PRO A 154 -10.30 -2.34 17.17
CA PRO A 154 -9.05 -2.72 17.79
C PRO A 154 -8.54 -1.62 18.72
N ASN A 155 -7.77 -2.01 19.74
CA ASN A 155 -7.15 -1.05 20.66
C ASN A 155 -6.10 -0.22 19.92
N ILE A 156 -6.18 1.10 20.05
CA ILE A 156 -5.27 2.05 19.38
C ILE A 156 -3.80 1.82 19.75
N LYS A 157 -3.50 1.30 20.94
CA LYS A 157 -2.13 0.99 21.35
C LYS A 157 -1.52 -0.10 20.46
N ASP A 158 -2.27 -1.18 20.22
CA ASP A 158 -1.82 -2.26 19.32
C ASP A 158 -1.61 -1.76 17.89
N ILE A 159 -2.49 -0.87 17.42
CA ILE A 159 -2.37 -0.24 16.11
C ILE A 159 -1.08 0.58 16.03
N ASN A 160 -0.76 1.37 17.06
CA ASN A 160 0.44 2.20 17.09
C ASN A 160 1.73 1.39 17.26
N ASP A 161 1.68 0.27 18.00
CA ASP A 161 2.84 -0.58 18.28
C ASP A 161 3.30 -1.36 17.03
N VAL A 162 2.44 -1.53 16.03
CA VAL A 162 2.74 -2.21 14.76
C VAL A 162 2.71 -1.24 13.57
N GLY A 163 1.67 -0.43 13.45
CA GLY A 163 1.54 0.64 12.46
C GLY A 163 1.14 0.21 11.05
N TYR A 164 0.95 -1.09 10.78
CA TYR A 164 0.59 -1.60 9.46
C TYR A 164 -0.19 -2.92 9.50
N LEU A 165 -1.05 -3.12 8.48
CA LEU A 165 -1.76 -4.39 8.25
C LEU A 165 -1.03 -5.28 7.23
N LEU A 166 -0.39 -4.64 6.24
CA LEU A 166 0.48 -5.28 5.27
C LEU A 166 1.89 -4.67 5.37
N ARG A 167 2.91 -5.50 5.14
CA ARG A 167 4.31 -5.08 5.09
C ARG A 167 4.90 -5.39 3.72
N THR A 168 5.29 -4.38 2.97
CA THR A 168 5.97 -4.56 1.70
C THR A 168 7.39 -5.06 1.94
N THR A 169 7.78 -6.10 1.21
CA THR A 169 9.18 -6.58 1.23
C THR A 169 10.02 -6.01 0.09
N ALA A 170 9.35 -5.44 -0.92
CA ALA A 170 9.98 -4.72 -2.02
C ALA A 170 9.02 -3.70 -2.63
N VAL A 171 9.58 -2.57 -3.08
CA VAL A 171 8.91 -1.59 -3.96
C VAL A 171 9.90 -1.25 -5.06
N TYR A 172 9.73 -1.88 -6.22
CA TYR A 172 10.60 -1.75 -7.38
C TYR A 172 10.03 -0.73 -8.36
N GLY A 173 10.90 0.08 -8.95
CA GLY A 173 10.59 1.04 -10.00
C GLY A 173 11.82 1.29 -10.87
N SER A 174 11.81 2.38 -11.63
CA SER A 174 12.97 2.88 -12.38
C SER A 174 13.64 1.84 -13.29
N GLY A 175 12.85 1.12 -14.09
CA GLY A 175 13.36 0.23 -15.14
C GLY A 175 13.69 -1.19 -14.68
N LYS A 176 13.68 -1.45 -13.36
CA LYS A 176 13.97 -2.78 -12.81
C LYS A 176 12.97 -3.81 -13.35
N PHE A 177 13.43 -4.99 -13.77
CA PHE A 177 12.59 -6.07 -14.31
C PHE A 177 11.73 -5.72 -15.53
N GLY A 178 12.18 -4.77 -16.36
CA GLY A 178 11.45 -4.35 -17.56
C GLY A 178 10.29 -3.39 -17.30
N LEU A 179 10.21 -2.85 -16.07
CA LEU A 179 9.32 -1.72 -15.75
C LEU A 179 9.72 -0.47 -16.55
N SER A 180 8.88 0.57 -16.49
CA SER A 180 9.24 1.89 -16.99
C SER A 180 10.48 2.44 -16.28
N ASP A 181 11.49 2.85 -17.05
CA ASP A 181 12.60 3.65 -16.51
C ASP A 181 12.15 5.07 -16.16
N PHE A 182 12.99 5.79 -15.41
CA PHE A 182 12.64 7.13 -14.94
C PHE A 182 12.56 8.16 -16.07
N ILE A 183 13.36 8.03 -17.13
CA ILE A 183 13.35 8.97 -18.28
C ILE A 183 11.99 8.88 -18.98
N ARG A 184 11.55 7.66 -19.29
CA ARG A 184 10.24 7.40 -19.88
C ARG A 184 9.12 7.80 -18.93
N THR A 185 9.21 7.47 -17.64
CA THR A 185 8.18 7.83 -16.65
C THR A 185 7.98 9.34 -16.61
N LYS A 186 9.08 10.10 -16.57
CA LYS A 186 9.07 11.56 -16.56
C LYS A 186 8.46 12.15 -17.84
N SER A 187 8.72 11.54 -19.01
CA SER A 187 8.20 12.05 -20.28
C SER A 187 6.75 11.63 -20.57
N ALA A 188 6.36 10.43 -20.15
CA ALA A 188 5.08 9.81 -20.53
C ALA A 188 3.98 9.99 -19.49
N THR A 189 4.30 10.35 -18.24
CA THR A 189 3.34 10.44 -17.14
C THR A 189 3.43 11.80 -16.44
N LEU A 190 2.58 12.02 -15.43
CA LEU A 190 2.73 13.17 -14.54
C LEU A 190 3.83 13.01 -13.48
N PHE A 191 4.44 11.82 -13.36
CA PHE A 191 5.45 11.53 -12.34
C PHE A 191 6.83 12.00 -12.82
N ASP A 192 7.08 13.30 -12.71
CA ASP A 192 8.31 13.95 -13.17
C ASP A 192 9.40 14.09 -12.10
N GLN A 193 9.13 13.59 -10.89
CA GLN A 193 9.99 13.64 -9.72
C GLN A 193 10.28 12.24 -9.17
N PRO A 194 11.45 12.03 -8.54
CA PRO A 194 11.79 10.75 -7.93
C PRO A 194 10.75 10.26 -6.93
N PHE A 195 10.54 8.94 -6.90
CA PHE A 195 9.69 8.22 -5.95
C PHE A 195 8.19 8.53 -6.00
N ARG A 196 7.69 9.35 -6.95
CA ARG A 196 6.28 9.75 -6.98
C ARG A 196 5.34 8.58 -7.28
N ALA A 197 5.69 7.75 -8.25
CA ALA A 197 4.91 6.58 -8.62
C ALA A 197 4.92 5.55 -7.48
N GLU A 198 6.08 5.34 -6.87
CA GLU A 198 6.29 4.44 -5.73
C GLU A 198 5.47 4.89 -4.52
N MET A 199 5.48 6.19 -4.19
CA MET A 199 4.67 6.74 -3.10
C MET A 199 3.16 6.60 -3.36
N LEU A 200 2.73 6.71 -4.62
CA LEU A 200 1.32 6.48 -4.98
C LEU A 200 0.96 5.00 -4.80
N ALA A 201 1.81 4.10 -5.31
CA ALA A 201 1.60 2.67 -5.19
C ALA A 201 1.45 2.26 -3.72
N VAL A 202 2.40 2.64 -2.85
CA VAL A 202 2.35 2.27 -1.43
C VAL A 202 1.17 2.92 -0.68
N TYR A 203 0.72 4.12 -1.09
CA TYR A 203 -0.49 4.73 -0.56
C TYR A 203 -1.74 3.89 -0.90
N VAL A 204 -1.87 3.46 -2.15
CA VAL A 204 -3.02 2.65 -2.58
C VAL A 204 -2.95 1.22 -2.01
N ILE A 205 -1.76 0.63 -1.85
CA ILE A 205 -1.57 -0.64 -1.13
C ILE A 205 -2.01 -0.51 0.34
N ARG A 206 -1.74 0.64 0.97
CA ARG A 206 -2.24 0.93 2.33
C ARG A 206 -3.78 0.95 2.36
N GLU A 207 -4.44 1.58 1.39
CA GLU A 207 -5.91 1.53 1.29
C GLU A 207 -6.42 0.10 1.08
N PHE A 208 -5.79 -0.66 0.17
CA PHE A 208 -6.11 -2.07 -0.05
C PHE A 208 -5.98 -2.91 1.22
N SER A 209 -4.96 -2.67 2.05
CA SER A 209 -4.78 -3.41 3.30
C SER A 209 -5.96 -3.27 4.27
N VAL A 210 -6.58 -2.07 4.28
CA VAL A 210 -7.74 -1.76 5.11
C VAL A 210 -9.00 -2.41 4.52
N ASP A 211 -9.20 -2.30 3.21
CA ASP A 211 -10.32 -2.95 2.53
C ASP A 211 -10.26 -4.47 2.69
N LEU A 212 -9.07 -5.06 2.58
CA LEU A 212 -8.83 -6.48 2.74
C LEU A 212 -9.21 -6.96 4.15
N VAL A 213 -8.75 -6.27 5.21
CA VAL A 213 -9.07 -6.68 6.59
C VAL A 213 -10.55 -6.53 6.90
N GLU A 214 -11.21 -5.48 6.39
CA GLU A 214 -12.65 -5.27 6.54
C GLU A 214 -13.47 -6.32 5.79
N HIS A 215 -13.04 -6.70 4.58
CA HIS A 215 -13.68 -7.74 3.77
C HIS A 215 -13.65 -9.10 4.45
N VAL A 216 -12.48 -9.52 4.95
CA VAL A 216 -12.33 -10.77 5.68
C VAL A 216 -13.16 -10.74 6.96
N ALA A 217 -13.12 -9.64 7.72
CA ALA A 217 -13.95 -9.50 8.93
C ALA A 217 -15.46 -9.59 8.63
N HIS A 218 -15.91 -9.01 7.53
CA HIS A 218 -17.29 -9.11 7.07
C HIS A 218 -17.69 -10.56 6.78
N HIS A 219 -16.84 -11.32 6.08
CA HIS A 219 -17.13 -12.72 5.77
C HIS A 219 -17.06 -13.63 7.00
N VAL A 220 -16.26 -13.30 8.01
CA VAL A 220 -16.27 -14.01 9.30
C VAL A 220 -17.61 -13.85 10.03
N ASN A 221 -18.22 -12.65 10.00
CA ASN A 221 -19.53 -12.43 10.59
C ASN A 221 -20.29 -11.27 9.91
N PRO A 222 -21.09 -11.55 8.87
CA PRO A 222 -21.80 -10.50 8.13
C PRO A 222 -22.80 -9.70 8.97
N SER A 223 -23.32 -10.29 10.04
CA SER A 223 -24.34 -9.69 10.90
C SER A 223 -23.81 -8.66 11.90
N LYS A 224 -22.54 -8.78 12.29
CA LYS A 224 -21.92 -7.92 13.33
C LYS A 224 -20.73 -7.11 12.82
N ALA A 225 -20.14 -7.48 11.69
CA ALA A 225 -18.91 -6.86 11.25
C ALA A 225 -19.04 -5.34 11.08
N VAL A 226 -18.07 -4.61 11.64
CA VAL A 226 -17.96 -3.16 11.51
C VAL A 226 -16.73 -2.77 10.70
N LYS A 227 -16.77 -1.59 10.07
CA LYS A 227 -15.59 -1.00 9.44
C LYS A 227 -14.67 -0.37 10.47
N LEU A 228 -13.39 -0.24 10.14
CA LEU A 228 -12.44 0.51 10.96
C LEU A 228 -12.87 1.98 11.04
N GLN A 229 -12.81 2.55 12.23
CA GLN A 229 -13.08 3.97 12.42
C GLN A 229 -11.96 4.82 11.80
N LYS A 230 -12.34 5.99 11.26
CA LYS A 230 -11.43 6.89 10.55
C LYS A 230 -10.22 7.33 11.39
N ASN A 231 -10.43 7.62 12.67
CA ASN A 231 -9.37 7.98 13.61
C ASN A 231 -8.37 6.85 13.79
N ILE A 232 -8.79 5.58 13.80
CA ILE A 232 -7.87 4.43 13.88
C ILE A 232 -7.15 4.23 12.54
N LYS A 233 -7.88 4.33 11.42
CA LYS A 233 -7.31 4.22 10.07
C LYS A 233 -6.11 5.16 9.90
N GLN A 234 -6.19 6.40 10.38
CA GLN A 234 -5.12 7.40 10.24
C GLN A 234 -3.77 6.99 10.86
N HIS A 235 -3.76 6.00 11.74
CA HIS A 235 -2.54 5.48 12.38
C HIS A 235 -1.91 4.31 11.61
N LEU A 236 -2.61 3.78 10.61
CA LEU A 236 -2.11 2.72 9.74
C LEU A 236 -1.40 3.31 8.53
N GLY A 237 -0.12 2.99 8.41
CA GLY A 237 0.66 3.12 7.19
C GLY A 237 0.78 1.78 6.47
N ILE A 238 1.86 1.66 5.72
CA ILE A 238 2.32 0.41 5.11
C ILE A 238 3.70 0.11 5.67
N GLY A 239 3.90 -1.10 6.18
CA GLY A 239 5.21 -1.50 6.68
C GLY A 239 6.18 -1.65 5.51
N ASN A 240 7.45 -1.36 5.72
CA ASN A 240 8.48 -1.60 4.71
C ASN A 240 9.64 -2.40 5.32
N SER A 241 10.03 -3.50 4.69
CA SER A 241 11.15 -4.36 5.14
C SER A 241 12.50 -3.98 4.56
N THR A 242 12.55 -3.05 3.59
CA THR A 242 13.78 -2.59 2.94
C THR A 242 13.88 -1.07 3.01
N GLY A 243 14.85 -0.55 3.74
CA GLY A 243 15.32 0.84 3.65
C GLY A 243 16.60 0.90 2.84
#